data_AF-A0AAW1EIS4-F1
#
_entry.id   AF-A0AAW1EIS4-F1
#
_cell.length_a   1.000
_cell.length_b   1.000
_cell.length_c   1.000
_cell.angle_alpha   90.00
_cell.angle_beta   90.00
_cell.angle_gamma   90.00
#
_symmetry.space_group_name_H-M   'P 1'
#
loop_
_entity.id
_entity.type
_entity.pdbx_description
1 polymer ?
#
loop_
_entity_poly.entity_id
_entity_poly.type
_entity_poly.pdbx_seq_one_letter_code
_entity_poly.pdbx_strand_id
1 'polypeptide(L)'
;MRLIHSMLILLLCRTRALLYRNRNVLQFRTMIICAQPDSWPLFDYADYGCYCGLGGSGTPVDDVDRCCEVHDQCYGDAMQHDDCVPILDNPYTKVYSYRCDEANKTFTCLNDNNPCEKFICECDRNAAMCFAKADYNEGNKNLPSERCT
;
A
#
# COMPACT_ATOMS: atom_id res chain seq x y z
N MET A 1 -6.08 -52.72 -6.32
CA MET A 1 -7.07 -51.64 -6.11
C MET A 1 -6.92 -50.80 -4.82
N ARG A 2 -5.93 -51.04 -3.94
CA ARG A 2 -5.70 -50.22 -2.71
C ARG A 2 -4.53 -49.23 -2.79
N LEU A 3 -3.72 -49.26 -3.84
CA LEU A 3 -2.56 -48.36 -4.00
C LEU A 3 -2.84 -47.12 -4.86
N ILE A 4 -3.97 -47.11 -5.59
CA ILE A 4 -4.36 -46.00 -6.47
C ILE A 4 -5.17 -44.94 -5.69
N HIS A 5 -5.79 -45.32 -4.56
CA HIS A 5 -6.51 -44.39 -3.69
C HIS A 5 -5.58 -43.52 -2.83
N SER A 6 -4.37 -44.00 -2.51
CA SER A 6 -3.42 -43.25 -1.68
C SER A 6 -2.70 -42.13 -2.44
N MET A 7 -2.60 -42.21 -3.78
CA MET A 7 -2.00 -41.14 -4.59
C MET A 7 -2.96 -40.00 -4.93
N LEU A 8 -4.28 -40.21 -4.85
CA LEU A 8 -5.25 -39.14 -5.06
C LEU A 8 -5.41 -38.23 -3.83
N ILE A 9 -5.10 -38.73 -2.63
CA ILE A 9 -5.23 -37.97 -1.38
C ILE A 9 -4.04 -37.02 -1.16
N LEU A 10 -2.87 -37.32 -1.74
CA LEU A 10 -1.69 -36.45 -1.70
C LEU A 10 -1.71 -35.30 -2.74
N LEU A 11 -2.69 -35.28 -3.65
CA LEU A 11 -2.92 -34.17 -4.58
C LEU A 11 -3.97 -33.16 -4.09
N LEU A 12 -4.58 -33.39 -2.93
CA LEU A 12 -5.53 -32.48 -2.29
C LEU A 12 -4.89 -31.56 -1.22
N CYS A 13 -3.57 -31.64 -1.01
CA CYS A 13 -2.83 -30.74 -0.10
C CYS A 13 -2.11 -29.59 -0.85
N ARG A 14 -2.60 -29.22 -2.05
CA ARG A 14 -2.17 -28.01 -2.78
C ARG A 14 -3.33 -27.23 -3.38
N THR A 15 -4.54 -27.35 -2.82
CA THR A 15 -5.50 -26.26 -2.92
C THR A 15 -5.00 -25.14 -2.01
N ARG A 16 -4.14 -24.34 -2.62
CA ARG A 16 -3.72 -23.01 -2.17
C ARG A 16 -4.88 -22.38 -1.38
N ALA A 17 -4.61 -22.04 -0.13
CA ALA A 17 -5.38 -21.05 0.61
C ALA A 17 -5.29 -19.71 -0.17
N LEU A 18 -6.12 -19.60 -1.20
CA LEU A 18 -6.31 -18.46 -2.09
C LEU A 18 -7.83 -18.43 -2.32
N LEU A 19 -8.59 -17.41 -1.99
CA LEU A 19 -8.27 -16.07 -1.54
C LEU A 19 -9.42 -15.63 -0.64
N TYR A 20 -9.15 -15.40 0.64
CA TYR A 20 -9.95 -14.46 1.43
C TYR A 20 -9.04 -13.83 2.48
N ARG A 21 -8.05 -13.08 2.01
CA ARG A 21 -7.32 -12.15 2.86
C ARG A 21 -7.48 -10.79 2.20
N ASN A 22 -8.57 -10.10 2.53
CA ASN A 22 -8.76 -8.70 2.14
C ASN A 22 -7.48 -7.95 2.50
N ARG A 23 -6.79 -7.41 1.50
CA ARG A 23 -5.54 -6.71 1.71
C ARG A 23 -5.55 -5.38 0.98
N ASN A 24 -6.35 -4.49 1.49
CA ASN A 24 -6.05 -3.06 1.59
C ASN A 24 -4.70 -2.76 2.28
N VAL A 25 -4.34 -1.50 2.62
CA VAL A 25 -3.20 -0.95 3.41
C VAL A 25 -1.99 -1.88 3.69
N LEU A 26 -2.21 -3.10 4.15
CA LEU A 26 -1.29 -4.24 3.96
C LEU A 26 -0.71 -4.38 2.53
N GLN A 27 -1.47 -4.14 1.45
CA GLN A 27 -0.94 -4.11 0.07
C GLN A 27 0.03 -2.94 -0.11
N PHE A 28 -0.33 -1.74 0.36
CA PHE A 28 0.58 -0.60 0.39
C PHE A 28 1.86 -0.92 1.17
N ARG A 29 1.76 -1.50 2.38
CA ARG A 29 2.92 -1.97 3.15
C ARG A 29 3.82 -2.90 2.34
N THR A 30 3.25 -3.84 1.59
CA THR A 30 4.05 -4.74 0.75
C THR A 30 4.67 -4.05 -0.46
N MET A 31 4.06 -2.96 -0.97
CA MET A 31 4.72 -2.12 -1.97
C MET A 31 5.93 -1.42 -1.35
N ILE A 32 5.78 -0.77 -0.19
CA ILE A 32 6.90 -0.10 0.49
C ILE A 32 8.06 -1.07 0.73
N ILE A 33 7.80 -2.29 1.24
CA ILE A 33 8.83 -3.30 1.47
C ILE A 33 9.55 -3.71 0.17
N CYS A 34 8.84 -3.80 -0.95
CA CYS A 34 9.50 -4.14 -2.21
C CYS A 34 10.39 -3.00 -2.73
N ALA A 35 10.04 -1.73 -2.45
CA ALA A 35 10.84 -0.58 -2.84
C ALA A 35 12.05 -0.42 -1.89
N GLN A 36 11.83 -0.69 -0.61
CA GLN A 36 12.76 -0.52 0.50
C GLN A 36 12.73 -1.78 1.38
N PRO A 37 13.48 -2.85 1.02
CA PRO A 37 13.45 -4.13 1.74
C PRO A 37 13.84 -4.05 3.21
N ASP A 38 14.65 -3.07 3.58
CA ASP A 38 15.14 -2.87 4.95
C ASP A 38 14.20 -2.00 5.80
N SER A 39 13.15 -1.43 5.20
CA SER A 39 12.17 -0.61 5.92
C SER A 39 11.24 -1.44 6.80
N TRP A 40 10.72 -0.79 7.84
CA TRP A 40 9.69 -1.30 8.73
C TRP A 40 8.48 -0.34 8.64
N PRO A 41 7.64 -0.43 7.58
CA PRO A 41 6.76 0.67 7.19
C PRO A 41 5.79 1.17 8.26
N LEU A 42 5.34 0.26 9.15
CA LEU A 42 4.48 0.62 10.27
C LEU A 42 5.21 1.51 11.30
N PHE A 43 6.50 1.30 11.51
CA PHE A 43 7.29 2.10 12.45
C PHE A 43 7.95 3.30 11.78
N ASP A 44 8.23 3.23 10.49
CA ASP A 44 8.90 4.30 9.76
C ASP A 44 7.93 5.38 9.28
N TYR A 45 6.73 5.01 8.83
CA TYR A 45 5.84 5.93 8.11
C TYR A 45 4.43 6.08 8.68
N ALA A 46 4.01 5.31 9.68
CA ALA A 46 2.62 5.40 10.17
C ALA A 46 2.35 6.57 11.14
N ASP A 47 3.41 7.19 11.66
CA ASP A 47 3.37 8.36 12.53
C ASP A 47 4.65 9.19 12.30
N TYR A 48 4.68 9.89 11.16
CA TYR A 48 5.86 10.64 10.70
C TYR A 48 5.44 12.01 10.14
N GLY A 49 6.15 13.06 10.58
CA GLY A 49 5.88 14.41 10.12
C GLY A 49 4.44 14.85 10.44
N CYS A 50 3.84 15.58 9.51
CA CYS A 50 2.52 16.17 9.64
C CYS A 50 1.43 15.45 8.85
N TYR A 51 1.78 14.56 7.93
CA TYR A 51 0.87 13.89 7.03
C TYR A 51 0.97 12.36 7.07
N CYS A 52 2.14 11.78 7.36
CA CYS A 52 2.25 10.32 7.36
C CYS A 52 1.56 9.71 8.59
N GLY A 53 0.32 9.27 8.38
CA GLY A 53 -0.57 8.73 9.41
C GLY A 53 -2.03 8.88 9.00
N LEU A 54 -2.94 8.99 9.97
CA LEU A 54 -4.33 9.34 9.69
C LEU A 54 -4.53 10.84 9.87
N GLY A 55 -5.01 11.53 8.82
CA GLY A 55 -5.33 12.95 8.86
C GLY A 55 -4.27 13.78 8.16
N GLY A 56 -3.78 14.83 8.83
CA GLY A 56 -2.69 15.67 8.36
C GLY A 56 -3.09 17.09 8.01
N SER A 57 -2.17 18.02 8.24
CA SER A 57 -2.40 19.46 8.06
C SER A 57 -1.09 20.26 8.10
N GLY A 58 -1.15 21.51 7.63
CA GLY A 58 -0.03 22.44 7.70
C GLY A 58 0.93 22.26 6.53
N THR A 59 2.22 22.48 6.79
CA THR A 59 3.28 22.34 5.78
C THR A 59 4.09 21.07 6.04
N PRO A 60 4.26 20.18 5.04
CA PRO A 60 5.15 19.02 5.16
C PRO A 60 6.56 19.40 5.61
N VAL A 61 7.09 18.66 6.60
CA VAL A 61 8.37 18.99 7.25
C VAL A 61 9.60 18.53 6.46
N ASP A 62 9.43 17.59 5.54
CA ASP A 62 10.44 17.11 4.59
C ASP A 62 9.79 16.38 3.40
N ASP A 63 10.63 15.73 2.57
CA ASP A 63 10.18 15.02 1.38
C ASP A 63 9.41 13.73 1.70
N VAL A 64 9.70 13.04 2.81
CA VAL A 64 8.91 11.86 3.24
C VAL A 64 7.50 12.31 3.60
N ASP A 65 7.39 13.40 4.37
CA ASP A 65 6.11 13.97 4.75
C ASP A 65 5.32 14.51 3.54
N ARG A 66 6.03 15.08 2.55
CA ARG A 66 5.42 15.49 1.28
C ARG A 66 4.86 14.31 0.49
N CYS A 67 5.55 13.16 0.49
CA CYS A 67 5.04 11.95 -0.14
C CYS A 67 3.69 11.53 0.47
N CYS A 68 3.52 11.68 1.80
CA CYS A 68 2.29 11.37 2.50
C CYS A 68 1.18 12.36 2.20
N GLU A 69 1.46 13.66 2.16
CA GLU A 69 0.47 14.67 1.75
C GLU A 69 -0.09 14.38 0.35
N VAL A 70 0.77 14.04 -0.61
CA VAL A 70 0.35 13.68 -1.97
C VAL A 70 -0.45 12.37 -1.98
N HIS A 71 -0.10 11.41 -1.11
CA HIS A 71 -0.84 10.16 -0.97
C HIS A 71 -2.24 10.38 -0.40
N ASP A 72 -2.37 11.23 0.62
CA ASP A 72 -3.65 11.61 1.22
C ASP A 72 -4.56 12.32 0.21
N GLN A 73 -3.98 13.24 -0.58
CA GLN A 73 -4.70 13.88 -1.69
C GLN A 73 -5.20 12.84 -2.71
N CYS A 74 -4.34 11.89 -3.09
CA CYS A 74 -4.69 10.82 -4.03
C CYS A 74 -5.82 9.93 -3.47
N TYR A 75 -5.79 9.60 -2.17
CA TYR A 75 -6.89 8.88 -1.52
C TYR A 75 -8.17 9.72 -1.45
N GLY A 76 -8.05 11.03 -1.21
CA GLY A 76 -9.15 11.99 -1.29
C GLY A 76 -9.82 12.02 -2.66
N ASP A 77 -9.02 11.99 -3.73
CA ASP A 77 -9.49 11.92 -5.11
C ASP A 77 -10.14 10.56 -5.41
N ALA A 78 -9.55 9.46 -4.93
CA ALA A 78 -10.12 8.12 -5.09
C ALA A 78 -11.52 8.01 -4.48
N MET A 79 -11.75 8.64 -3.33
CA MET A 79 -13.07 8.68 -2.68
C MET A 79 -14.11 9.51 -3.44
N GLN A 80 -13.68 10.37 -4.37
CA GLN A 80 -14.51 11.22 -5.21
C GLN A 80 -14.57 10.75 -6.67
N HIS A 81 -13.83 9.70 -7.02
CA HIS A 81 -13.69 9.24 -8.39
C HIS A 81 -14.98 8.60 -8.90
N ASP A 82 -15.45 8.98 -10.09
CA ASP A 82 -16.73 8.52 -10.65
C ASP A 82 -16.82 6.99 -10.82
N ASP A 83 -15.69 6.34 -11.10
CA ASP A 83 -15.60 4.88 -11.21
C ASP A 83 -15.53 4.15 -9.86
N CYS A 84 -15.46 4.86 -8.74
CA CYS A 84 -15.46 4.30 -7.39
C CYS A 84 -16.85 4.43 -6.74
N VAL A 85 -17.35 3.36 -6.13
CA VAL A 85 -18.60 3.39 -5.38
C VAL A 85 -18.32 3.90 -3.96
N PRO A 86 -18.89 5.06 -3.55
CA PRO A 86 -18.71 5.57 -2.20
C PRO A 86 -19.10 4.52 -1.16
N ILE A 87 -18.31 4.39 -0.08
CA ILE A 87 -18.43 3.39 1.01
C ILE A 87 -17.88 2.00 0.64
N LEU A 88 -18.11 1.47 -0.56
CA LEU A 88 -17.64 0.13 -0.94
C LEU A 88 -16.19 0.12 -1.41
N ASP A 89 -15.76 1.19 -2.06
CA ASP A 89 -14.43 1.32 -2.66
C ASP A 89 -13.50 2.25 -1.86
N ASN A 90 -13.57 2.16 -0.53
CA ASN A 90 -12.69 2.92 0.34
C ASN A 90 -11.22 2.50 0.10
N PRO A 91 -10.28 3.43 -0.17
CA PRO A 91 -8.89 3.13 -0.52
C PRO A 91 -8.12 2.40 0.61
N TYR A 92 -8.51 2.59 1.87
CA TYR A 92 -8.00 1.83 3.01
C TYR A 92 -8.56 0.42 3.12
N THR A 93 -9.48 0.01 2.25
CA THR A 93 -10.12 -1.32 2.27
C THR A 93 -10.19 -2.04 0.92
N LYS A 94 -10.11 -1.32 -0.19
CA LYS A 94 -10.15 -1.85 -1.54
C LYS A 94 -8.89 -2.67 -1.83
N VAL A 95 -9.10 -3.83 -2.46
CA VAL A 95 -8.03 -4.71 -2.91
C VAL A 95 -7.83 -4.49 -4.40
N TYR A 96 -6.58 -4.42 -4.83
CA TYR A 96 -6.20 -4.28 -6.23
C TYR A 96 -5.13 -5.32 -6.63
N SER A 97 -4.95 -5.53 -7.93
CA SER A 97 -3.93 -6.40 -8.53
C SER A 97 -2.66 -5.61 -8.86
N TYR A 98 -1.52 -6.07 -8.36
CA TYR A 98 -0.22 -5.47 -8.67
C TYR A 98 0.88 -6.54 -8.73
N ARG A 99 2.02 -6.18 -9.32
CA ARG A 99 3.24 -7.00 -9.33
C ARG A 99 4.43 -6.15 -8.87
N CYS A 100 5.23 -6.73 -7.98
CA CYS A 100 6.55 -6.22 -7.63
C CYS A 100 7.61 -6.91 -8.51
N ASP A 101 8.50 -6.12 -9.08
CA ASP A 101 9.78 -6.57 -9.62
C ASP A 101 10.85 -6.35 -8.54
N GLU A 102 11.13 -7.40 -7.76
CA GLU A 102 12.06 -7.34 -6.63
C GLU A 102 13.49 -6.98 -7.05
N ALA A 103 13.91 -7.37 -8.26
CA ALA A 103 15.25 -7.12 -8.76
C ALA A 103 15.46 -5.63 -9.07
N ASN A 104 14.43 -5.00 -9.65
CA ASN A 104 14.46 -3.58 -10.00
C ASN A 104 13.84 -2.68 -8.91
N LYS A 105 13.25 -3.27 -7.86
CA LYS A 105 12.51 -2.57 -6.80
C LYS A 105 11.40 -1.66 -7.36
N THR A 106 10.68 -2.14 -8.37
CA THR A 106 9.61 -1.40 -9.05
C THR A 106 8.28 -2.14 -9.05
N PHE A 107 7.21 -1.41 -9.36
CA PHE A 107 5.82 -1.90 -9.28
C PHE A 107 5.08 -1.69 -10.57
N THR A 108 4.14 -2.59 -10.84
CA THR A 108 3.17 -2.43 -11.91
C THR A 108 1.77 -2.72 -11.38
N CYS A 109 0.88 -1.74 -11.45
CA CYS A 109 -0.55 -1.95 -11.29
C CYS A 109 -1.07 -2.70 -12.52
N LEU A 110 -1.64 -3.88 -12.30
CA LEU A 110 -2.00 -4.80 -13.37
C LEU A 110 -3.27 -4.35 -14.10
N ASN A 111 -3.44 -4.85 -15.33
CA ASN A 111 -4.54 -4.44 -16.22
C ASN A 111 -5.88 -5.14 -15.94
N ASP A 112 -5.89 -6.12 -15.04
CA ASP A 112 -7.10 -6.80 -14.55
C ASP A 112 -7.85 -5.99 -13.48
N ASN A 113 -7.26 -4.89 -13.00
CA ASN A 113 -7.95 -3.91 -12.16
C ASN A 113 -9.05 -3.18 -12.94
N ASN A 114 -10.19 -2.97 -12.30
CA ASN A 114 -11.13 -1.94 -12.76
C ASN A 114 -10.54 -0.53 -12.56
N PRO A 115 -11.15 0.53 -13.13
CA PRO A 115 -10.58 1.88 -13.06
C PRO A 115 -10.35 2.36 -11.62
N CYS A 116 -11.27 2.10 -10.69
CA CYS A 116 -11.11 2.46 -9.28
C CYS A 116 -9.93 1.73 -8.60
N GLU A 117 -9.84 0.42 -8.77
CA GLU A 117 -8.73 -0.39 -8.24
C GLU A 117 -7.39 0.07 -8.79
N LYS A 118 -7.34 0.39 -10.09
CA LYS A 118 -6.13 0.87 -10.75
C LYS A 118 -5.72 2.25 -10.21
N PHE A 119 -6.68 3.13 -10.00
CA PHE A 119 -6.44 4.45 -9.43
C PHE A 119 -5.81 4.35 -8.03
N ILE A 120 -6.44 3.57 -7.13
CA ILE A 120 -5.93 3.36 -5.75
C ILE A 120 -4.56 2.68 -5.77
N CYS A 121 -4.37 1.68 -6.64
CA CYS A 121 -3.07 1.03 -6.81
C CYS A 121 -1.97 2.02 -7.21
N GLU A 122 -2.26 2.95 -8.12
CA GLU A 122 -1.28 3.97 -8.55
C GLU A 122 -0.99 4.98 -7.44
N CYS A 123 -1.96 5.32 -6.56
CA CYS A 123 -1.69 6.10 -5.36
C CYS A 123 -0.61 5.42 -4.49
N ASP A 124 -0.81 4.15 -4.15
CA ASP A 124 0.10 3.38 -3.29
C ASP A 124 1.46 3.15 -3.96
N ARG A 125 1.47 2.86 -5.26
CA ARG A 125 2.69 2.71 -6.05
C ARG A 125 3.51 3.99 -6.03
N ASN A 126 2.88 5.14 -6.27
CA ASN A 126 3.58 6.43 -6.31
C ASN A 126 4.13 6.81 -4.94
N ALA A 127 3.36 6.60 -3.86
CA ALA A 127 3.83 6.83 -2.50
C ALA A 127 5.02 5.94 -2.13
N ALA A 128 4.96 4.63 -2.41
CA ALA A 128 6.07 3.71 -2.13
C ALA A 128 7.34 4.07 -2.92
N MET A 129 7.20 4.47 -4.19
CA MET A 129 8.33 4.95 -5.00
C MET A 129 8.87 6.31 -4.52
N CYS A 130 8.03 7.14 -3.93
CA CYS A 130 8.41 8.42 -3.35
C CYS A 130 9.23 8.21 -2.07
N PHE A 131 8.76 7.37 -1.14
CA PHE A 131 9.50 7.00 0.08
C PHE A 131 10.88 6.42 -0.23
N ALA A 132 11.00 5.61 -1.29
CA ALA A 132 12.27 5.02 -1.70
C ALA A 132 13.31 6.02 -2.22
N LYS A 133 12.89 7.25 -2.57
CA LYS A 133 13.76 8.32 -3.06
C LYS A 133 14.00 9.42 -2.04
N ALA A 134 13.11 9.56 -1.05
CA ALA A 134 13.20 10.60 -0.04
C ALA A 134 14.23 10.25 1.04
N ASP A 135 14.93 11.27 1.54
CA ASP A 135 15.83 11.12 2.67
C ASP A 135 15.05 11.01 3.97
N TYR A 136 15.26 9.92 4.70
CA TYR A 136 14.54 9.64 5.93
C TYR A 136 15.18 10.34 7.14
N ASN A 137 14.43 11.18 7.85
CA ASN A 137 14.87 11.84 9.08
C ASN A 137 14.16 11.26 10.32
N GLU A 138 14.89 10.53 11.17
CA GLU A 138 14.36 9.96 12.42
C GLU A 138 13.77 11.01 13.38
N GLY A 139 14.26 12.26 13.35
CA GLY A 139 13.78 13.33 14.22
C GLY A 139 12.36 13.81 13.94
N ASN A 140 11.78 13.39 12.81
CA ASN A 140 10.40 13.70 12.43
C ASN A 140 9.41 12.56 12.76
N LYS A 141 9.87 11.44 13.33
CA LYS A 141 8.98 10.38 13.86
C LYS A 141 8.18 10.91 15.06
N ASN A 142 6.87 10.61 15.09
CA ASN A 142 5.93 11.04 16.14
C ASN A 142 6.01 12.55 16.41
N LEU A 143 6.06 13.35 15.33
CA LEU A 143 6.15 14.80 15.44
C LEU A 143 4.87 15.34 16.12
N PRO A 144 4.99 16.17 17.18
CA PRO A 144 3.81 16.75 17.81
C PRO A 144 3.01 17.63 16.83
N SER A 145 1.69 17.47 16.82
CA SER A 145 0.81 18.15 15.87
C SER A 145 0.84 19.67 15.99
N GLU A 146 1.25 20.23 17.13
CA GLU A 146 1.44 21.68 17.32
C GLU A 146 2.58 22.24 16.46
N ARG A 147 3.46 21.38 15.92
CA ARG A 147 4.53 21.76 14.99
C ARG A 147 4.07 21.74 13.53
N CYS A 148 2.84 21.32 13.26
CA CYS A 148 2.25 21.26 11.93
C CYS A 148 1.47 22.55 11.64
N THR A 149 2.16 23.54 11.10
CA THR A 149 1.63 24.89 10.81
C THR A 149 1.46 25.16 9.33
#